data_AF-A0A538PWZ5-F1
#
_entry.id   AF-A0A538PWZ5-F1
#
_cell.length_a   1.000
_cell.length_b   1.000
_cell.length_c   1.000
_cell.angle_alpha   90.00
_cell.angle_beta   90.00
_cell.angle_gamma   90.00
#
_symmetry.space_group_name_H-M   'P 1'
#
loop_
_entity.id
_entity.type
_entity.pdbx_description
1 polymer ?
#
loop_
_entity_poly.entity_id
_entity_poly.type
_entity_poly.pdbx_seq_one_letter_code
_entity_poly.pdbx_strand_id
1 'polypeptide(L)'
;MARTLFDGAIDGLAAYDGRGYFFLGGCYAAYDFGADRVGAAAPRLVTDFPLPAAFADRVDGGFNGAAGFANKAYLFRDNQYARYDWIADRLDTAAPAPMSAWSLPAPFDTGIDAALSGRGRFAGKGYLFKAGQYVRYDWAGPGVEGGPAPLTAWNLPAPFSSGIDAAVNGRGKYDGYAYFFKDEDYVRYDWSADTVSSGYPRKTADSWPGLVEMLQAGVATQVAKTWIAAARAALGRVADGTEPAGSIVFTALTAHFKADWRANLAAIRASFDQVAALHAGMPAKYHFVNLAEATRDKAIESPGKPYAAYVAGGATDISFSRTFANFGPMCQAAMVTHEAVHTFDGLSGQADIHLSEWHPDYPAQVTAKAIHNPSAYAAFSQHVFYSDDRRYGARRPND
;
A
#
# COMPACT_ATOMS: atom_id res chain seq x y z
N MET A 1 2.12 4.02 -17.96
CA MET A 1 2.34 2.56 -17.84
C MET A 1 1.28 2.04 -16.89
N ALA A 2 0.73 0.85 -17.12
CA ALA A 2 -0.23 0.27 -16.18
C ALA A 2 0.48 -0.03 -14.85
N ARG A 3 -0.19 0.27 -13.72
CA ARG A 3 0.36 0.13 -12.37
C ARG A 3 -0.35 -1.02 -11.68
N THR A 4 0.40 -2.06 -11.30
CA THR A 4 -0.07 -3.12 -10.41
C THR A 4 -0.51 -2.51 -9.08
N LEU A 5 -1.75 -2.77 -8.67
CA LEU A 5 -2.31 -2.25 -7.42
C LEU A 5 -2.17 -3.20 -6.23
N PHE A 6 -1.91 -4.48 -6.49
CA PHE A 6 -1.75 -5.53 -5.49
C PHE A 6 -0.67 -6.51 -5.92
N ASP A 7 0.17 -6.94 -4.99
CA ASP A 7 1.08 -8.09 -5.22
C ASP A 7 0.36 -9.42 -4.99
N GLY A 8 -0.71 -9.41 -4.20
CA GLY A 8 -1.47 -10.60 -3.87
C GLY A 8 -2.68 -10.30 -2.99
N ALA A 9 -3.56 -11.29 -2.86
CA ALA A 9 -4.70 -11.25 -1.96
C ALA A 9 -5.06 -12.66 -1.43
N ILE A 10 -5.85 -12.69 -0.36
CA ILE A 10 -6.50 -13.88 0.17
C ILE A 10 -7.81 -13.50 0.88
N ASP A 11 -8.85 -14.31 0.74
CA ASP A 11 -10.07 -14.16 1.54
C ASP A 11 -9.96 -14.89 2.88
N GLY A 12 -10.26 -14.20 3.98
CA GLY A 12 -10.39 -14.77 5.31
C GLY A 12 -11.62 -15.67 5.43
N LEU A 13 -11.50 -16.76 6.18
CA LEU A 13 -12.59 -17.73 6.34
C LEU A 13 -13.81 -17.09 7.03
N ALA A 14 -15.02 -17.37 6.50
CA ALA A 14 -16.26 -16.76 6.98
C ALA A 14 -16.59 -17.09 8.45
N ALA A 15 -16.12 -18.24 8.95
CA ALA A 15 -16.27 -18.65 10.35
C ALA A 15 -15.42 -17.83 11.34
N TYR A 16 -14.55 -16.95 10.84
CA TYR A 16 -13.65 -16.12 11.64
C TYR A 16 -13.94 -14.65 11.37
N ASP A 17 -13.17 -13.97 10.51
CA ASP A 17 -13.40 -12.55 10.21
C ASP A 17 -14.18 -12.30 8.92
N GLY A 18 -14.18 -13.24 7.97
CA GLY A 18 -14.77 -13.07 6.64
C GLY A 18 -14.27 -11.84 5.87
N ARG A 19 -13.05 -11.36 6.11
CA ARG A 19 -12.48 -10.17 5.43
C ARG A 19 -11.67 -10.54 4.20
N GLY A 20 -11.45 -9.61 3.29
CA GLY A 20 -10.46 -9.76 2.21
C GLY A 20 -9.14 -9.14 2.62
N TYR A 21 -8.04 -9.86 2.53
CA TYR A 21 -6.70 -9.35 2.82
C TYR A 21 -5.96 -9.09 1.52
N PHE A 22 -5.55 -7.84 1.30
CA PHE A 22 -4.86 -7.40 0.08
C PHE A 22 -3.48 -6.89 0.45
N PHE A 23 -2.48 -7.23 -0.36
CA PHE A 23 -1.07 -6.95 -0.10
C PHE A 23 -0.48 -6.07 -1.20
N LEU A 24 0.36 -5.11 -0.80
CA LEU A 24 1.14 -4.29 -1.71
C LEU A 24 2.43 -3.87 -1.00
N GLY A 25 3.57 -4.28 -1.55
CA GLY A 25 4.87 -4.20 -0.91
C GLY A 25 4.85 -4.79 0.50
N GLY A 26 5.48 -4.08 1.42
CA GLY A 26 5.47 -4.46 2.85
C GLY A 26 4.21 -4.07 3.62
N CYS A 27 3.09 -3.82 2.93
CA CYS A 27 1.83 -3.41 3.55
C CYS A 27 0.67 -4.34 3.18
N TYR A 28 -0.33 -4.41 4.05
CA TYR A 28 -1.61 -5.04 3.75
C TYR A 28 -2.79 -4.23 4.28
N ALA A 29 -3.96 -4.47 3.70
CA ALA A 29 -5.22 -3.89 4.13
C ALA A 29 -6.29 -4.99 4.22
N ALA A 30 -7.10 -4.94 5.28
CA ALA A 30 -8.25 -5.81 5.45
C ALA A 30 -9.52 -5.09 4.98
N TYR A 31 -10.17 -5.64 3.96
CA TYR A 31 -11.42 -5.16 3.39
C TYR A 31 -12.61 -5.87 4.05
N ASP A 32 -13.53 -5.07 4.58
CA ASP A 32 -14.77 -5.55 5.17
C ASP A 32 -15.85 -5.60 4.09
N PHE A 33 -16.17 -6.81 3.63
CA PHE A 33 -17.21 -7.04 2.62
C PHE A 33 -18.62 -6.66 3.09
N GLY A 34 -18.88 -6.69 4.40
CA GLY A 34 -20.17 -6.30 4.97
C GLY A 34 -20.36 -4.77 4.96
N ALA A 35 -19.31 -4.06 5.39
CA ALA A 35 -19.29 -2.60 5.42
C ALA A 35 -18.91 -1.95 4.07
N ASP A 36 -18.45 -2.73 3.11
CA ASP A 36 -18.03 -2.30 1.77
C ASP A 36 -16.92 -1.24 1.78
N ARG A 37 -15.94 -1.43 2.68
CA ARG A 37 -14.83 -0.50 2.90
C ARG A 37 -13.65 -1.17 3.58
N VAL A 38 -12.49 -0.54 3.51
CA VAL A 38 -11.32 -0.92 4.31
C VAL A 38 -11.59 -0.74 5.82
N GLY A 39 -11.05 -1.63 6.65
CA GLY A 39 -11.17 -1.57 8.11
C GLY A 39 -10.42 -0.39 8.75
N ALA A 40 -10.82 -0.02 9.99
CA ALA A 40 -10.38 1.19 10.71
C ALA A 40 -8.90 1.21 11.20
N ALA A 41 -8.05 0.33 10.70
CA ALA A 41 -6.64 0.24 11.05
C ALA A 41 -5.82 -0.21 9.84
N ALA A 42 -6.02 0.45 8.70
CA ALA A 42 -5.30 0.18 7.46
C ALA A 42 -4.55 1.45 7.01
N PRO A 43 -3.39 1.29 6.34
CA PRO A 43 -2.69 0.04 6.03
C PRO A 43 -1.85 -0.50 7.21
N ARG A 44 -1.70 -1.82 7.32
CA ARG A 44 -0.82 -2.47 8.32
C ARG A 44 0.46 -2.95 7.65
N LEU A 45 1.52 -3.16 8.43
CA LEU A 45 2.74 -3.78 7.89
C LEU A 45 2.49 -5.27 7.72
N VAL A 46 3.07 -5.89 6.69
CA VAL A 46 2.99 -7.36 6.54
C VAL A 46 3.57 -8.08 7.75
N THR A 47 4.54 -7.48 8.45
CA THR A 47 5.06 -8.00 9.72
C THR A 47 4.05 -8.00 10.88
N ASP A 48 2.95 -7.24 10.77
CA ASP A 48 1.83 -7.28 11.73
C ASP A 48 0.83 -8.39 11.39
N PHE A 49 0.91 -8.95 10.18
CA PHE A 49 0.33 -10.24 9.86
C PHE A 49 1.35 -11.29 10.36
N PRO A 50 0.96 -12.35 11.08
CA PRO A 50 1.91 -13.32 11.64
C PRO A 50 2.54 -14.21 10.55
N LEU A 51 3.25 -13.60 9.59
CA LEU A 51 4.05 -14.24 8.55
C LEU A 51 5.53 -14.20 8.94
N PRO A 52 6.35 -15.12 8.40
CA PRO A 52 7.79 -15.03 8.55
C PRO A 52 8.36 -13.73 7.98
N ALA A 53 9.50 -13.28 8.51
CA ALA A 53 10.21 -12.09 8.01
C ALA A 53 10.53 -12.13 6.50
N ALA A 54 10.67 -13.34 5.93
CA ALA A 54 10.85 -13.52 4.49
C ALA A 54 9.65 -13.03 3.64
N PHE A 55 8.49 -12.76 4.24
CA PHE A 55 7.30 -12.21 3.57
C PHE A 55 7.14 -10.70 3.79
N ALA A 56 8.02 -10.06 4.56
CA ALA A 56 7.81 -8.70 5.10
C ALA A 56 7.59 -7.61 4.05
N ASP A 57 8.06 -7.80 2.83
CA ASP A 57 8.03 -6.85 1.71
C ASP A 57 7.17 -7.31 0.51
N ARG A 58 6.62 -8.53 0.52
CA ARG A 58 5.76 -9.04 -0.57
C ARG A 58 5.05 -10.34 -0.20
N VAL A 59 3.82 -10.48 -0.70
CA VAL A 59 3.00 -11.70 -0.68
C VAL A 59 2.36 -11.84 -2.07
N ASP A 60 2.58 -12.96 -2.75
CA ASP A 60 2.16 -13.17 -4.14
C ASP A 60 0.70 -13.68 -4.27
N GLY A 61 0.06 -13.99 -3.13
CA GLY A 61 -1.31 -14.46 -3.05
C GLY A 61 -1.47 -15.63 -2.09
N GLY A 62 -2.72 -16.00 -1.83
CA GLY A 62 -3.01 -17.13 -0.97
C GLY A 62 -4.42 -17.66 -1.11
N PHE A 63 -4.63 -18.86 -0.58
CA PHE A 63 -5.94 -19.50 -0.57
C PHE A 63 -6.12 -20.34 0.69
N ASN A 64 -7.38 -20.64 1.01
CA ASN A 64 -7.72 -21.47 2.15
C ASN A 64 -7.71 -22.95 1.77
N GLY A 65 -7.28 -23.76 2.73
CA GLY A 65 -7.39 -25.21 2.70
C GLY A 65 -8.83 -25.70 2.76
N ALA A 66 -9.01 -26.97 2.40
CA ALA A 66 -10.26 -27.70 2.58
C ALA A 66 -9.99 -29.10 3.14
N ALA A 67 -11.05 -29.87 3.38
CA ALA A 67 -10.97 -31.19 4.02
C ALA A 67 -10.18 -31.12 5.34
N GLY A 68 -9.14 -31.95 5.50
CA GLY A 68 -8.29 -31.98 6.71
C GLY A 68 -7.51 -30.68 6.99
N PHE A 69 -7.55 -29.71 6.06
CA PHE A 69 -6.86 -28.42 6.17
C PHE A 69 -7.84 -27.23 6.17
N ALA A 70 -9.12 -27.45 6.44
CA ALA A 70 -10.16 -26.42 6.31
C ALA A 70 -9.96 -25.17 7.19
N ASN A 71 -9.17 -25.26 8.27
CA ASN A 71 -8.82 -24.13 9.13
C ASN A 71 -7.47 -23.49 8.78
N LYS A 72 -6.85 -23.86 7.66
CA LYS A 72 -5.53 -23.38 7.26
C LYS A 72 -5.62 -22.43 6.08
N ALA A 73 -4.82 -21.38 6.10
CA ALA A 73 -4.51 -20.56 4.93
C ALA A 73 -3.07 -20.80 4.48
N TYR A 74 -2.83 -20.69 3.18
CA TYR A 74 -1.53 -20.82 2.58
C TYR A 74 -1.24 -19.56 1.78
N LEU A 75 -0.20 -18.84 2.18
CA LEU A 75 0.26 -17.61 1.53
C LEU A 75 1.60 -17.89 0.87
N PHE A 76 1.75 -17.46 -0.38
CA PHE A 76 2.90 -17.78 -1.22
C PHE A 76 3.76 -16.55 -1.43
N ARG A 77 5.05 -16.79 -1.61
CA ARG A 77 6.02 -15.81 -2.03
C ARG A 77 7.17 -16.53 -2.72
N ASP A 78 7.44 -16.16 -3.97
CA ASP A 78 8.44 -16.81 -4.81
C ASP A 78 8.23 -18.34 -4.74
N ASN A 79 9.30 -19.10 -4.52
CA ASN A 79 9.26 -20.55 -4.38
C ASN A 79 8.97 -21.06 -2.95
N GLN A 80 8.35 -20.25 -2.10
CA GLN A 80 8.04 -20.57 -0.71
C GLN A 80 6.58 -20.29 -0.35
N TYR A 81 6.11 -20.91 0.75
CA TYR A 81 4.81 -20.61 1.33
C TYR A 81 4.87 -20.58 2.86
N ALA A 82 3.98 -19.80 3.46
CA ALA A 82 3.68 -19.78 4.88
C ALA A 82 2.29 -20.38 5.10
N ARG A 83 2.11 -21.19 6.15
CA ARG A 83 0.80 -21.73 6.54
C ARG A 83 0.32 -21.06 7.80
N TYR A 84 -0.87 -20.49 7.77
CA TYR A 84 -1.52 -19.84 8.90
C TYR A 84 -2.71 -20.68 9.39
N ASP A 85 -2.91 -20.75 10.71
CA ASP A 85 -4.03 -21.43 11.34
C ASP A 85 -5.06 -20.41 11.85
N TRP A 86 -6.25 -20.43 11.26
CA TRP A 86 -7.34 -19.53 11.62
C TRP A 86 -7.92 -19.78 13.02
N ILE A 87 -7.85 -21.00 13.56
CA ILE A 87 -8.34 -21.32 14.91
C ILE A 87 -7.34 -20.84 15.94
N ALA A 88 -6.06 -21.13 15.72
CA ALA A 88 -5.01 -20.78 16.66
C ALA A 88 -4.56 -19.31 16.53
N ASP A 89 -5.07 -18.58 15.53
CA ASP A 89 -4.71 -17.21 15.18
C ASP A 89 -3.18 -17.00 15.13
N ARG A 90 -2.48 -17.92 14.46
CA ARG A 90 -1.02 -17.90 14.38
C ARG A 90 -0.49 -18.67 13.21
N LEU A 91 0.76 -18.40 12.89
CA LEU A 91 1.53 -19.19 11.95
C LEU A 91 1.65 -20.65 12.43
N ASP A 92 1.38 -21.57 11.51
CA ASP A 92 1.48 -23.02 11.71
C ASP A 92 2.81 -23.60 11.19
N THR A 93 3.56 -22.82 10.42
CA THR A 93 4.91 -23.15 9.95
C THR A 93 5.95 -22.36 10.74
N ALA A 94 6.97 -23.00 11.33
CA ALA A 94 8.01 -22.29 12.08
C ALA A 94 8.89 -21.37 11.21
N ALA A 95 8.98 -21.64 9.91
CA ALA A 95 9.69 -20.87 8.89
C ALA A 95 8.99 -21.08 7.53
N PRO A 96 9.26 -20.26 6.49
CA PRO A 96 8.74 -20.50 5.15
C PRO A 96 9.05 -21.93 4.69
N ALA A 97 8.05 -22.64 4.22
CA ALA A 97 8.18 -23.98 3.66
C ALA A 97 8.38 -23.91 2.14
N PRO A 98 9.13 -24.84 1.54
CA PRO A 98 9.37 -24.83 0.10
C PRO A 98 8.10 -25.20 -0.67
N MET A 99 7.83 -24.48 -1.77
CA MET A 99 6.67 -24.72 -2.62
C MET A 99 6.74 -26.06 -3.37
N SER A 100 7.92 -26.69 -3.42
CA SER A 100 8.08 -28.07 -3.94
C SER A 100 7.24 -29.11 -3.20
N ALA A 101 6.83 -28.85 -1.95
CA ALA A 101 5.91 -29.70 -1.20
C ALA A 101 4.54 -29.85 -1.89
N TRP A 102 4.18 -28.92 -2.79
CA TRP A 102 2.94 -28.96 -3.56
C TRP A 102 3.05 -29.73 -4.88
N SER A 103 4.28 -30.14 -5.27
CA SER A 103 4.55 -30.85 -6.53
C SER A 103 3.94 -30.15 -7.76
N LEU A 104 4.03 -28.81 -7.78
CA LEU A 104 3.49 -27.99 -8.86
C LEU A 104 4.38 -28.11 -10.12
N PRO A 105 3.79 -28.22 -11.32
CA PRO A 105 4.56 -28.24 -12.56
C PRO A 105 5.11 -26.86 -12.90
N ALA A 106 6.16 -26.79 -13.72
CA ALA A 106 6.60 -25.53 -14.30
C ALA A 106 5.46 -24.85 -15.09
N PRO A 107 5.33 -23.51 -15.06
CA PRO A 107 6.21 -22.54 -14.36
C PRO A 107 5.83 -22.26 -12.89
N PHE A 108 4.89 -23.00 -12.30
CA PHE A 108 4.36 -22.76 -10.95
C PHE A 108 5.31 -23.21 -9.84
N ASP A 109 6.35 -23.97 -10.15
CA ASP A 109 7.41 -24.40 -9.22
C ASP A 109 8.32 -23.26 -8.73
N THR A 110 8.20 -22.08 -9.34
CA THR A 110 8.97 -20.87 -9.00
C THR A 110 8.14 -19.77 -8.33
N GLY A 111 6.85 -20.02 -8.09
CA GLY A 111 5.92 -19.08 -7.49
C GLY A 111 4.67 -18.84 -8.34
N ILE A 112 3.76 -18.02 -7.83
CA ILE A 112 2.45 -17.71 -8.44
C ILE A 112 2.25 -16.21 -8.55
N ASP A 113 1.23 -15.80 -9.29
CA ASP A 113 0.79 -14.41 -9.36
C ASP A 113 -0.52 -14.18 -8.57
N ALA A 114 -1.33 -15.23 -8.40
CA ALA A 114 -2.52 -15.20 -7.56
C ALA A 114 -2.97 -16.62 -7.19
N ALA A 115 -3.85 -16.73 -6.19
CA ALA A 115 -4.54 -17.98 -5.90
C ALA A 115 -5.97 -17.75 -5.42
N LEU A 116 -6.80 -18.80 -5.52
CA LEU A 116 -8.23 -18.72 -5.18
C LEU A 116 -8.77 -20.08 -4.72
N SER A 117 -9.54 -20.10 -3.64
CA SER A 117 -10.31 -21.29 -3.25
C SER A 117 -11.56 -21.43 -4.12
N GLY A 118 -11.82 -22.63 -4.64
CA GLY A 118 -13.00 -22.92 -5.45
C GLY A 118 -14.31 -22.86 -4.65
N ARG A 119 -15.41 -22.47 -5.31
CA ARG A 119 -16.75 -22.34 -4.71
C ARG A 119 -17.83 -23.06 -5.51
N GLY A 120 -19.00 -23.25 -4.89
CA GLY A 120 -20.13 -23.95 -5.51
C GLY A 120 -19.73 -25.37 -5.92
N ARG A 121 -19.95 -25.72 -7.19
CA ARG A 121 -19.56 -27.03 -7.76
C ARG A 121 -18.05 -27.29 -7.75
N PHE A 122 -17.23 -26.27 -7.50
CA PHE A 122 -15.77 -26.35 -7.42
C PHE A 122 -15.25 -26.33 -5.98
N ALA A 123 -16.13 -26.47 -4.98
CA ALA A 123 -15.72 -26.54 -3.58
C ALA A 123 -14.73 -27.70 -3.35
N GLY A 124 -13.73 -27.48 -2.50
CA GLY A 124 -12.64 -28.44 -2.27
C GLY A 124 -11.52 -28.39 -3.31
N LYS A 125 -11.58 -27.46 -4.27
CA LYS A 125 -10.47 -27.19 -5.20
C LYS A 125 -9.72 -25.93 -4.81
N GLY A 126 -8.42 -25.89 -5.10
CA GLY A 126 -7.59 -24.68 -5.08
C GLY A 126 -7.15 -24.35 -6.50
N TYR A 127 -7.04 -23.07 -6.82
CA TYR A 127 -6.57 -22.60 -8.11
C TYR A 127 -5.37 -21.70 -7.89
N LEU A 128 -4.26 -22.01 -8.55
CA LEU A 128 -3.06 -21.18 -8.54
C LEU A 128 -2.85 -20.66 -9.96
N PHE A 129 -2.57 -19.37 -10.09
CA PHE A 129 -2.48 -18.65 -11.36
C PHE A 129 -1.07 -18.12 -11.58
N LYS A 130 -0.59 -18.21 -12.82
CA LYS A 130 0.70 -17.66 -13.23
C LYS A 130 0.68 -17.35 -14.72
N ALA A 131 1.00 -16.12 -15.08
CA ALA A 131 0.86 -15.61 -16.43
C ALA A 131 -0.53 -15.99 -17.01
N GLY A 132 -0.61 -16.34 -18.29
CA GLY A 132 -1.85 -16.76 -18.95
C GLY A 132 -2.36 -18.17 -18.57
N GLN A 133 -1.93 -18.75 -17.45
CA GLN A 133 -2.20 -20.15 -17.10
C GLN A 133 -2.64 -20.32 -15.65
N TYR A 134 -3.25 -21.47 -15.35
CA TYR A 134 -3.57 -21.90 -13.99
C TYR A 134 -3.37 -23.41 -13.81
N VAL A 135 -3.18 -23.82 -12.56
CA VAL A 135 -3.25 -25.23 -12.13
C VAL A 135 -4.37 -25.40 -11.10
N ARG A 136 -5.00 -26.57 -11.12
CA ARG A 136 -6.05 -26.95 -10.16
C ARG A 136 -5.51 -27.97 -9.18
N TYR A 137 -5.63 -27.65 -7.90
CA TYR A 137 -5.29 -28.50 -6.77
C TYR A 137 -6.58 -29.11 -6.20
N ASP A 138 -6.55 -30.39 -5.86
CA ASP A 138 -7.66 -31.08 -5.19
C ASP A 138 -7.32 -31.33 -3.72
N TRP A 139 -8.18 -30.86 -2.80
CA TRP A 139 -7.99 -31.09 -1.37
C TRP A 139 -8.44 -32.48 -0.90
N ALA A 140 -9.24 -33.21 -1.69
CA ALA A 140 -9.72 -34.56 -1.32
C ALA A 140 -8.63 -35.63 -1.50
N GLY A 141 -7.91 -35.58 -2.62
CA GLY A 141 -6.63 -36.26 -2.82
C GLY A 141 -5.52 -35.22 -2.93
N PRO A 142 -4.98 -34.71 -1.80
CA PRO A 142 -4.17 -33.48 -1.74
C PRO A 142 -3.03 -33.48 -2.76
N GLY A 143 -3.25 -32.83 -3.89
CA GLY A 143 -2.34 -32.86 -5.03
C GLY A 143 -2.85 -32.07 -6.23
N VAL A 144 -1.98 -31.91 -7.23
CA VAL A 144 -2.33 -31.30 -8.52
C VAL A 144 -3.24 -32.25 -9.28
N GLU A 145 -4.49 -31.83 -9.50
CA GLU A 145 -5.49 -32.59 -10.24
C GLU A 145 -5.42 -32.32 -11.75
N GLY A 146 -4.97 -31.12 -12.13
CA GLY A 146 -4.85 -30.76 -13.55
C GLY A 146 -4.18 -29.42 -13.81
N GLY A 147 -3.85 -29.21 -15.08
CA GLY A 147 -3.10 -28.06 -15.58
C GLY A 147 -1.59 -28.34 -15.76
N PRO A 148 -0.80 -27.36 -16.23
CA PRO A 148 -1.21 -25.98 -16.53
C PRO A 148 -2.24 -25.90 -17.67
N ALA A 149 -3.34 -25.18 -17.43
CA ALA A 149 -4.39 -24.91 -18.41
C ALA A 149 -4.48 -23.40 -18.68
N PRO A 150 -4.93 -22.96 -19.87
CA PRO A 150 -5.00 -21.54 -20.19
C PRO A 150 -6.08 -20.82 -19.37
N LEU A 151 -5.79 -19.58 -18.97
CA LEU A 151 -6.73 -18.70 -18.25
C LEU A 151 -8.00 -18.40 -19.05
N THR A 152 -8.00 -18.56 -20.37
CA THR A 152 -9.19 -18.43 -21.21
C THR A 152 -10.30 -19.41 -20.82
N ALA A 153 -9.98 -20.52 -20.15
CA ALA A 153 -10.98 -21.46 -19.61
C ALA A 153 -11.87 -20.84 -18.53
N TRP A 154 -11.45 -19.72 -17.93
CA TRP A 154 -12.21 -18.95 -16.94
C TRP A 154 -13.07 -17.86 -17.59
N ASN A 155 -13.21 -17.81 -18.92
CA ASN A 155 -13.99 -16.79 -19.61
C ASN A 155 -13.62 -15.34 -19.23
N LEU A 156 -12.36 -15.12 -18.83
CA LEU A 156 -11.86 -13.80 -18.47
C LEU A 156 -11.62 -12.98 -19.75
N PRO A 157 -12.03 -11.69 -19.79
CA PRO A 157 -11.71 -10.83 -20.92
C PRO A 157 -10.21 -10.47 -20.93
N ALA A 158 -9.71 -9.98 -22.07
CA ALA A 158 -8.44 -9.28 -22.07
C ALA A 158 -8.55 -8.00 -21.18
N PRO A 159 -7.49 -7.61 -20.44
CA PRO A 159 -6.18 -8.25 -20.39
C PRO A 159 -6.05 -9.40 -19.37
N PHE A 160 -7.08 -9.69 -18.57
CA PHE A 160 -7.07 -10.70 -17.50
C PHE A 160 -6.77 -12.13 -17.98
N SER A 161 -7.15 -12.48 -19.21
CA SER A 161 -6.85 -13.80 -19.79
C SER A 161 -5.36 -14.06 -20.03
N SER A 162 -4.51 -13.03 -19.94
CA SER A 162 -3.05 -13.12 -20.11
C SER A 162 -2.27 -13.18 -18.80
N GLY A 163 -2.97 -13.04 -17.66
CA GLY A 163 -2.39 -12.99 -16.33
C GLY A 163 -3.17 -12.06 -15.42
N ILE A 164 -3.08 -12.29 -14.12
CA ILE A 164 -3.79 -11.55 -13.07
C ILE A 164 -2.82 -11.25 -11.94
N ASP A 165 -3.05 -10.16 -11.22
CA ASP A 165 -2.15 -9.68 -10.17
C ASP A 165 -2.61 -10.12 -8.78
N ALA A 166 -3.92 -10.32 -8.60
CA ALA A 166 -4.50 -10.84 -7.37
C ALA A 166 -5.90 -11.44 -7.64
N ALA A 167 -6.33 -12.33 -6.75
CA ALA A 167 -7.69 -12.87 -6.75
C ALA A 167 -8.21 -13.03 -5.32
N VAL A 168 -9.51 -12.83 -5.13
CA VAL A 168 -10.17 -12.99 -3.82
C VAL A 168 -11.62 -13.44 -3.99
N ASN A 169 -12.09 -14.32 -3.12
CA ASN A 169 -13.53 -14.61 -3.07
C ASN A 169 -14.29 -13.58 -2.22
N GLY A 170 -15.47 -13.18 -2.69
CA GLY A 170 -16.40 -12.38 -1.90
C GLY A 170 -16.90 -13.10 -0.65
N ARG A 171 -17.52 -12.32 0.25
CA ARG A 171 -18.14 -12.77 1.51
C ARG A 171 -19.47 -12.05 1.73
N GLY A 172 -20.30 -12.61 2.61
CA GLY A 172 -21.61 -12.03 2.94
C GLY A 172 -22.50 -11.89 1.71
N LYS A 173 -22.98 -10.68 1.42
CA LYS A 173 -23.79 -10.39 0.22
C LYS A 173 -23.04 -10.60 -1.11
N TYR A 174 -21.71 -10.72 -1.06
CA TYR A 174 -20.86 -11.01 -2.22
C TYR A 174 -20.43 -12.47 -2.29
N ASP A 175 -20.98 -13.34 -1.45
CA ASP A 175 -20.74 -14.77 -1.54
C ASP A 175 -21.22 -15.32 -2.89
N GLY A 176 -20.54 -16.37 -3.40
CA GLY A 176 -20.78 -16.88 -4.76
C GLY A 176 -20.06 -16.13 -5.88
N TYR A 177 -19.40 -15.00 -5.58
CA TYR A 177 -18.55 -14.30 -6.54
C TYR A 177 -17.06 -14.37 -6.17
N ALA A 178 -16.21 -14.34 -7.19
CA ALA A 178 -14.79 -14.05 -7.07
C ALA A 178 -14.44 -12.75 -7.79
N TYR A 179 -13.32 -12.15 -7.42
CA TYR A 179 -12.83 -10.92 -8.00
C TYR A 179 -11.38 -11.12 -8.44
N PHE A 180 -11.11 -10.85 -9.71
CA PHE A 180 -9.78 -10.90 -10.29
C PHE A 180 -9.32 -9.48 -10.57
N PHE A 181 -8.10 -9.15 -10.16
CA PHE A 181 -7.50 -7.82 -10.29
C PHE A 181 -6.35 -7.86 -11.27
N LYS A 182 -6.26 -6.81 -12.08
CA LYS A 182 -5.16 -6.61 -13.01
C LYS A 182 -4.97 -5.12 -13.22
N ASP A 183 -3.76 -4.65 -12.97
CA ASP A 183 -3.43 -3.24 -13.00
C ASP A 183 -4.44 -2.45 -12.14
N GLU A 184 -5.09 -1.45 -12.72
CA GLU A 184 -6.07 -0.61 -12.04
C GLU A 184 -7.51 -1.14 -12.06
N ASP A 185 -7.74 -2.24 -12.77
CA ASP A 185 -9.07 -2.75 -13.06
C ASP A 185 -9.33 -4.09 -12.36
N TYR A 186 -10.60 -4.43 -12.22
CA TYR A 186 -11.02 -5.73 -11.74
C TYR A 186 -12.23 -6.26 -12.50
N VAL A 187 -12.40 -7.58 -12.50
CA VAL A 187 -13.59 -8.27 -12.99
C VAL A 187 -14.22 -9.07 -11.87
N ARG A 188 -15.56 -9.15 -11.87
CA ARG A 188 -16.31 -10.04 -10.97
C ARG A 188 -16.70 -11.31 -11.71
N TYR A 189 -16.29 -12.45 -11.18
CA TYR A 189 -16.62 -13.78 -11.69
C TYR A 189 -17.76 -14.37 -10.89
N ASP A 190 -18.77 -14.91 -11.58
CA ASP A 190 -19.88 -15.63 -10.98
C ASP A 190 -19.58 -17.13 -11.01
N TRP A 191 -19.39 -17.73 -9.83
CA TRP A 191 -19.07 -19.15 -9.72
C TRP A 191 -20.19 -20.07 -10.20
N SER A 192 -21.45 -19.62 -10.15
CA SER A 192 -22.61 -20.40 -10.56
C SER A 192 -22.79 -20.39 -12.07
N ALA A 193 -22.61 -19.22 -12.69
CA ALA A 193 -22.68 -19.04 -14.14
C ALA A 193 -21.39 -19.46 -14.85
N ASP A 194 -20.30 -19.62 -14.10
CA ASP A 194 -18.97 -19.98 -14.60
C ASP A 194 -18.45 -18.99 -15.65
N THR A 195 -18.69 -17.70 -15.40
CA THR A 195 -18.30 -16.61 -16.31
C THR A 195 -18.20 -15.27 -15.58
N VAL A 196 -17.55 -14.30 -16.21
CA VAL A 196 -17.51 -12.91 -15.75
C VAL A 196 -18.91 -12.29 -15.82
N SER A 197 -19.31 -11.60 -14.74
CA SER A 197 -20.54 -10.82 -14.67
C SER A 197 -20.55 -9.71 -15.74
N SER A 198 -21.74 -9.33 -16.21
CA SER A 198 -21.87 -8.19 -17.13
C SER A 198 -21.47 -6.86 -16.48
N GLY A 199 -20.97 -5.92 -17.28
CA GLY A 199 -20.58 -4.58 -16.82
C GLY A 199 -19.20 -4.51 -16.17
N TYR A 200 -18.31 -5.45 -16.51
CA TYR A 200 -16.90 -5.51 -16.11
C TYR A 200 -16.01 -5.55 -17.38
N PRO A 201 -14.74 -5.10 -17.31
CA PRO A 201 -14.00 -4.65 -16.13
C PRO A 201 -14.46 -3.30 -15.56
N ARG A 202 -14.10 -3.03 -14.30
CA ARG A 202 -14.33 -1.76 -13.61
C ARG A 202 -13.05 -1.29 -12.92
N LYS A 203 -12.94 0.01 -12.66
CA LYS A 203 -11.84 0.58 -11.86
C LYS A 203 -11.93 0.10 -10.42
N THR A 204 -10.81 -0.37 -9.89
CA THR A 204 -10.71 -0.88 -8.52
C THR A 204 -10.99 0.23 -7.49
N ALA A 205 -10.33 1.40 -7.63
CA ALA A 205 -10.50 2.53 -6.71
C ALA A 205 -11.95 3.06 -6.63
N ASP A 206 -12.75 2.87 -7.69
CA ASP A 206 -14.15 3.31 -7.71
C ASP A 206 -15.08 2.41 -6.91
N SER A 207 -14.77 1.11 -6.88
CA SER A 207 -15.66 0.07 -6.34
C SER A 207 -15.16 -0.56 -5.03
N TRP A 208 -13.94 -0.25 -4.61
CA TRP A 208 -13.33 -0.76 -3.37
C TRP A 208 -12.85 0.42 -2.50
N PRO A 209 -13.78 1.15 -1.84
CA PRO A 209 -13.45 2.42 -1.18
C PRO A 209 -12.35 2.28 -0.12
N GLY A 210 -11.29 3.07 -0.28
CA GLY A 210 -10.17 3.15 0.64
C GLY A 210 -9.16 2.01 0.51
N LEU A 211 -9.40 1.01 -0.34
CA LEU A 211 -8.49 -0.13 -0.45
C LEU A 211 -7.16 0.29 -1.10
N VAL A 212 -7.23 0.92 -2.27
CA VAL A 212 -6.06 1.32 -3.05
C VAL A 212 -5.33 2.46 -2.35
N GLU A 213 -6.08 3.45 -1.86
CA GLU A 213 -5.56 4.65 -1.22
C GLU A 213 -4.79 4.30 0.06
N MET A 214 -5.35 3.45 0.92
CA MET A 214 -4.68 3.05 2.15
C MET A 214 -3.44 2.21 1.88
N LEU A 215 -3.48 1.23 0.97
CA LEU A 215 -2.30 0.44 0.65
C LEU A 215 -1.16 1.29 0.09
N GLN A 216 -1.47 2.18 -0.85
CA GLN A 216 -0.48 3.08 -1.42
C GLN A 216 0.06 4.09 -0.39
N ALA A 217 -0.79 4.58 0.53
CA ALA A 217 -0.33 5.41 1.63
C ALA A 217 0.70 4.67 2.48
N GLY A 218 0.49 3.38 2.76
CA GLY A 218 1.41 2.56 3.54
C GLY A 218 2.77 2.36 2.88
N VAL A 219 2.75 2.05 1.58
CA VAL A 219 3.97 1.92 0.77
C VAL A 219 4.71 3.26 0.70
N ALA A 220 3.98 4.35 0.46
CA ALA A 220 4.53 5.70 0.45
C ALA A 220 5.17 6.07 1.80
N THR A 221 4.56 5.70 2.92
CA THR A 221 5.13 5.87 4.26
C THR A 221 6.41 5.07 4.45
N GLN A 222 6.53 3.84 3.92
CA GLN A 222 7.78 3.09 3.98
C GLN A 222 8.90 3.82 3.23
N VAL A 223 8.63 4.34 2.03
CA VAL A 223 9.58 5.17 1.28
C VAL A 223 9.95 6.42 2.08
N ALA A 224 8.96 7.16 2.58
CA ALA A 224 9.17 8.37 3.38
C ALA A 224 10.01 8.10 4.63
N LYS A 225 9.83 6.96 5.32
CA LYS A 225 10.64 6.55 6.48
C LYS A 225 12.12 6.44 6.12
N THR A 226 12.47 5.95 4.93
CA THR A 226 13.88 5.89 4.50
C THR A 226 14.48 7.28 4.27
N TRP A 227 13.72 8.19 3.65
CA TRP A 227 14.15 9.58 3.45
C TRP A 227 14.33 10.31 4.79
N ILE A 228 13.37 10.16 5.70
CA ILE A 228 13.41 10.77 7.03
C ILE A 228 14.53 10.20 7.88
N ALA A 229 14.80 8.89 7.81
CA ALA A 229 15.94 8.29 8.51
C ALA A 229 17.28 8.86 8.02
N ALA A 230 17.46 9.00 6.69
CA ALA A 230 18.67 9.62 6.12
C ALA A 230 18.81 11.09 6.54
N ALA A 231 17.72 11.86 6.50
CA ALA A 231 17.68 13.26 6.95
C ALA A 231 18.06 13.39 8.43
N ARG A 232 17.47 12.57 9.31
CA ARG A 232 17.75 12.57 10.75
C ARG A 232 19.20 12.22 11.05
N ALA A 233 19.73 11.19 10.38
CA ALA A 233 21.14 10.82 10.51
C ALA A 233 22.08 11.95 10.08
N ALA A 234 21.79 12.60 8.96
CA ALA A 234 22.57 13.75 8.48
C ALA A 234 22.50 14.94 9.46
N LEU A 235 21.32 15.30 9.95
CA LEU A 235 21.14 16.37 10.92
C LEU A 235 21.83 16.06 12.27
N GLY A 236 21.88 14.80 12.67
CA GLY A 236 22.66 14.34 13.82
C GLY A 236 24.15 14.63 13.64
N ARG A 237 24.72 14.23 12.50
CA ARG A 237 26.13 14.52 12.17
C ARG A 237 26.43 16.01 12.11
N VAL A 238 25.50 16.82 11.60
CA VAL A 238 25.64 18.29 11.60
C VAL A 238 25.69 18.83 13.03
N ALA A 239 24.81 18.37 13.91
CA ALA A 239 24.78 18.81 15.30
C ALA A 239 26.02 18.38 16.09
N ASP A 240 26.55 17.20 15.79
CA ASP A 240 27.74 16.65 16.44
C ASP A 240 29.05 17.22 15.85
N GLY A 241 28.97 18.05 14.79
CA GLY A 241 30.13 18.60 14.09
C GLY A 241 30.92 17.55 13.29
N THR A 242 30.31 16.41 12.97
CA THR A 242 30.93 15.30 12.23
C THR A 242 30.50 15.22 10.76
N GLU A 243 29.54 16.04 10.33
CA GLU A 243 29.17 16.15 8.92
C GLU A 243 30.31 16.77 8.09
N PRO A 244 30.77 16.13 7.00
CA PRO A 244 31.87 16.64 6.20
C PRO A 244 31.62 18.05 5.67
N ALA A 245 32.59 18.95 5.83
CA ALA A 245 32.51 20.31 5.31
C ALA A 245 32.28 20.29 3.78
N GLY A 246 31.31 21.09 3.32
CA GLY A 246 30.93 21.16 1.91
C GLY A 246 30.09 19.99 1.41
N SER A 247 29.63 19.08 2.29
CA SER A 247 28.70 18.03 1.87
C SER A 247 27.38 18.60 1.35
N ILE A 248 26.67 17.77 0.56
CA ILE A 248 25.35 18.09 0.03
C ILE A 248 24.33 18.41 1.14
N VAL A 249 24.55 17.94 2.38
CA VAL A 249 23.68 18.22 3.53
C VAL A 249 23.66 19.72 3.86
N PHE A 250 24.81 20.40 3.83
CA PHE A 250 24.86 21.84 4.06
C PHE A 250 24.20 22.64 2.93
N THR A 251 24.33 22.16 1.69
CA THR A 251 23.63 22.71 0.52
C THR A 251 22.12 22.55 0.68
N ALA A 252 21.65 21.36 1.05
CA ALA A 252 20.24 21.06 1.29
C ALA A 252 19.66 21.89 2.44
N LEU A 253 20.38 22.02 3.56
CA LEU A 253 19.98 22.87 4.68
C LEU A 253 19.79 24.33 4.24
N THR A 254 20.73 24.84 3.44
CA THR A 254 20.64 26.21 2.90
C THR A 254 19.49 26.35 1.90
N ALA A 255 19.29 25.37 1.04
CA ALA A 255 18.24 25.39 0.01
C ALA A 255 16.83 25.37 0.62
N HIS A 256 16.60 24.52 1.63
CA HIS A 256 15.26 24.25 2.15
C HIS A 256 14.97 24.98 3.47
N PHE A 257 15.98 25.20 4.31
CA PHE A 257 15.84 25.89 5.61
C PHE A 257 16.57 27.23 5.69
N LYS A 258 17.18 27.69 4.58
CA LYS A 258 17.63 29.08 4.37
C LYS A 258 18.81 29.48 5.24
N ALA A 259 19.32 30.71 5.05
CA ALA A 259 20.63 31.12 5.54
C ALA A 259 20.85 30.95 7.05
N ASP A 260 19.80 31.11 7.86
CA ASP A 260 19.89 31.07 9.33
C ASP A 260 19.53 29.70 9.92
N TRP A 261 19.55 28.63 9.11
CA TRP A 261 19.22 27.28 9.58
C TRP A 261 20.08 26.86 10.78
N ARG A 262 21.32 27.35 10.91
CA ARG A 262 22.23 27.02 12.03
C ARG A 262 21.64 27.41 13.38
N ALA A 263 21.06 28.60 13.48
CA ALA A 263 20.40 29.06 14.69
C ALA A 263 19.12 28.26 15.02
N ASN A 264 18.56 27.56 14.03
CA ASN A 264 17.29 26.83 14.11
C ASN A 264 17.46 25.31 14.01
N LEU A 265 18.69 24.80 14.04
CA LEU A 265 18.98 23.38 13.81
C LEU A 265 18.24 22.47 14.80
N ALA A 266 18.13 22.89 16.06
CA ALA A 266 17.41 22.13 17.08
C ALA A 266 15.90 22.01 16.76
N ALA A 267 15.26 23.09 16.29
CA ALA A 267 13.85 23.09 15.91
C ALA A 267 13.58 22.24 14.66
N ILE A 268 14.47 22.33 13.67
CA ILE A 268 14.42 21.50 12.45
C ILE A 268 14.51 20.02 12.82
N ARG A 269 15.47 19.64 13.68
CA ARG A 269 15.62 18.27 14.18
C ARG A 269 14.39 17.78 14.93
N ALA A 270 13.86 18.59 15.85
CA ALA A 270 12.66 18.23 16.61
C ALA A 270 11.46 17.96 15.68
N SER A 271 11.29 18.76 14.62
CA SER A 271 10.24 18.53 13.64
C SER A 271 10.44 17.24 12.84
N PHE A 272 11.68 16.90 12.46
CA PHE A 272 11.98 15.60 11.84
C PHE A 272 11.70 14.41 12.78
N ASP A 273 11.94 14.58 14.08
CA ASP A 273 11.58 13.57 15.08
C ASP A 273 10.06 13.40 15.19
N GLN A 274 9.28 14.49 15.12
CA GLN A 274 7.81 14.43 15.09
C GLN A 274 7.28 13.74 13.82
N VAL A 275 7.83 14.06 12.64
CA VAL A 275 7.49 13.35 11.38
C VAL A 275 7.79 11.85 11.50
N ALA A 276 8.97 11.50 12.04
CA ALA A 276 9.33 10.10 12.25
C ALA A 276 8.39 9.39 13.24
N ALA A 277 7.98 10.05 14.32
CA ALA A 277 7.02 9.52 15.28
C ALA A 277 5.63 9.30 14.66
N LEU A 278 5.14 10.24 13.84
CA LEU A 278 3.87 10.08 13.13
C LEU A 278 3.93 8.89 12.16
N HIS A 279 4.98 8.78 11.34
CA HIS A 279 5.16 7.65 10.41
C HIS A 279 5.28 6.30 11.14
N ALA A 280 5.84 6.29 12.35
CA ALA A 280 5.88 5.09 13.19
C ALA A 280 4.50 4.73 13.79
N GLY A 281 3.60 5.70 13.93
CA GLY A 281 2.23 5.53 14.41
C GLY A 281 1.22 5.03 13.36
N MET A 282 1.64 4.78 12.11
CA MET A 282 0.82 4.13 11.10
C MET A 282 0.35 2.74 11.58
N PRO A 283 -0.90 2.31 11.30
CA PRO A 283 -1.99 3.05 10.63
C PRO A 283 -2.86 3.92 11.52
N ALA A 284 -2.65 3.95 12.84
CA ALA A 284 -3.54 4.68 13.76
C ALA A 284 -3.66 6.18 13.46
N LYS A 285 -2.77 6.70 12.62
CA LYS A 285 -2.74 8.09 12.15
C LYS A 285 -3.36 8.33 10.78
N TYR A 286 -3.86 7.31 10.08
CA TYR A 286 -4.34 7.41 8.71
C TYR A 286 -5.83 7.10 8.59
N HIS A 287 -6.50 7.84 7.71
CA HIS A 287 -7.93 7.68 7.45
C HIS A 287 -8.24 7.84 5.97
N PHE A 288 -9.08 6.97 5.41
CA PHE A 288 -9.65 7.19 4.08
C PHE A 288 -10.91 8.05 4.20
N VAL A 289 -11.03 9.05 3.33
CA VAL A 289 -12.19 9.94 3.25
C VAL A 289 -12.83 9.90 1.87
N ASN A 290 -14.17 9.86 1.86
CA ASN A 290 -14.95 10.04 0.64
C ASN A 290 -15.16 11.54 0.31
N LEU A 291 -15.77 11.83 -0.85
CA LEU A 291 -16.04 13.21 -1.29
C LEU A 291 -16.88 14.01 -0.29
N ALA A 292 -17.88 13.40 0.35
CA ALA A 292 -18.74 14.09 1.31
C ALA A 292 -17.96 14.44 2.59
N GLU A 293 -17.10 13.54 3.06
CA GLU A 293 -16.16 13.81 4.16
C GLU A 293 -15.19 14.94 3.82
N ALA A 294 -14.49 14.86 2.69
CA ALA A 294 -13.58 15.92 2.26
C ALA A 294 -14.28 17.27 2.09
N THR A 295 -15.53 17.28 1.61
CA THR A 295 -16.34 18.50 1.50
C THR A 295 -16.66 19.09 2.89
N ARG A 296 -17.02 18.25 3.87
CA ARG A 296 -17.25 18.68 5.26
C ARG A 296 -16.00 19.28 5.88
N ASP A 297 -14.84 18.70 5.57
CA ASP A 297 -13.54 19.16 6.05
C ASP A 297 -13.02 20.40 5.30
N LYS A 298 -13.75 20.87 4.29
CA LYS A 298 -13.34 21.96 3.38
C LYS A 298 -12.04 21.66 2.63
N ALA A 299 -11.75 20.38 2.42
CA ALA A 299 -10.56 19.86 1.77
C ALA A 299 -10.83 19.54 0.28
N ILE A 300 -11.38 20.52 -0.44
CA ILE A 300 -11.77 20.39 -1.86
C ILE A 300 -11.20 21.53 -2.71
N GLU A 301 -10.59 21.18 -3.84
CA GLU A 301 -10.22 22.09 -4.94
C GLU A 301 -11.45 22.48 -5.74
N SER A 302 -11.41 23.62 -6.42
CA SER A 302 -12.44 24.03 -7.38
C SER A 302 -12.20 23.38 -8.76
N PRO A 303 -13.21 22.73 -9.39
CA PRO A 303 -14.56 22.45 -8.90
C PRO A 303 -14.71 21.06 -8.25
N GLY A 304 -14.85 21.02 -6.92
CA GLY A 304 -15.33 19.88 -6.14
C GLY A 304 -14.40 18.66 -6.05
N LYS A 305 -13.10 18.79 -6.36
CA LYS A 305 -12.15 17.68 -6.33
C LYS A 305 -11.45 17.62 -4.96
N PRO A 306 -11.55 16.52 -4.19
CA PRO A 306 -10.86 16.41 -2.90
C PRO A 306 -9.34 16.53 -3.04
N TYR A 307 -8.70 17.20 -2.08
CA TYR A 307 -7.25 17.09 -1.92
C TYR A 307 -6.85 15.63 -1.78
N ALA A 308 -5.71 15.26 -2.37
CA ALA A 308 -5.26 13.86 -2.34
C ALA A 308 -4.94 13.40 -0.93
N ALA A 309 -4.24 14.21 -0.15
CA ALA A 309 -4.07 14.02 1.27
C ALA A 309 -4.22 15.38 1.98
N TYR A 310 -4.67 15.38 3.23
CA TYR A 310 -4.76 16.59 4.05
C TYR A 310 -4.85 16.25 5.54
N VAL A 311 -4.54 17.22 6.39
CA VAL A 311 -4.89 17.20 7.82
C VAL A 311 -6.06 18.15 8.06
N ALA A 312 -7.20 17.63 8.53
CA ALA A 312 -8.35 18.47 8.87
C ALA A 312 -8.00 19.44 10.02
N GLY A 313 -8.62 20.62 10.05
CA GLY A 313 -8.30 21.65 11.04
C GLY A 313 -8.40 21.14 12.49
N GLY A 314 -7.26 21.10 13.19
CA GLY A 314 -7.16 20.62 14.58
C GLY A 314 -7.03 19.10 14.74
N ALA A 315 -6.96 18.34 13.65
CA ALA A 315 -6.71 16.90 13.66
C ALA A 315 -5.21 16.59 13.79
N THR A 316 -4.91 15.36 14.24
CA THR A 316 -3.54 14.83 14.32
C THR A 316 -3.27 13.69 13.35
N ASP A 317 -4.21 13.46 12.43
CA ASP A 317 -4.27 12.30 11.56
C ASP A 317 -4.33 12.79 10.10
N ILE A 318 -3.75 12.01 9.18
CA ILE A 318 -3.72 12.32 7.75
C ILE A 318 -4.90 11.62 7.08
N SER A 319 -5.72 12.42 6.40
CA SER A 319 -6.83 11.95 5.58
C SER A 319 -6.35 11.76 4.14
N PHE A 320 -6.73 10.65 3.52
CA PHE A 320 -6.44 10.35 2.11
C PHE A 320 -7.75 10.17 1.35
N SER A 321 -7.88 10.87 0.22
CA SER A 321 -9.03 10.73 -0.67
C SER A 321 -8.68 9.86 -1.87
N ARG A 322 -9.69 9.56 -2.69
CA ARG A 322 -9.51 8.87 -3.99
C ARG A 322 -8.48 9.54 -4.89
N THR A 323 -8.31 10.84 -4.78
CA THR A 323 -7.33 11.58 -5.59
C THR A 323 -5.90 11.12 -5.29
N PHE A 324 -5.61 10.61 -4.10
CA PHE A 324 -4.28 10.13 -3.72
C PHE A 324 -3.76 9.03 -4.66
N ALA A 325 -4.65 8.15 -5.10
CA ALA A 325 -4.29 7.01 -5.94
C ALA A 325 -3.82 7.41 -7.35
N ASN A 326 -4.08 8.66 -7.75
CA ASN A 326 -3.70 9.19 -9.07
C ASN A 326 -2.25 9.67 -9.14
N PHE A 327 -1.52 9.64 -8.01
CA PHE A 327 -0.14 10.11 -7.95
C PHE A 327 0.87 8.95 -7.96
N GLY A 328 2.03 9.20 -8.54
CA GLY A 328 3.17 8.29 -8.56
C GLY A 328 3.73 8.04 -7.15
N PRO A 329 4.44 6.92 -6.94
CA PRO A 329 4.88 6.49 -5.62
C PRO A 329 5.82 7.50 -4.93
N MET A 330 6.66 8.23 -5.66
CA MET A 330 7.55 9.21 -5.06
C MET A 330 6.80 10.49 -4.68
N CYS A 331 5.85 10.93 -5.50
CA CYS A 331 4.94 12.01 -5.15
C CYS A 331 4.10 11.65 -3.91
N GLN A 332 3.57 10.43 -3.84
CA GLN A 332 2.84 9.94 -2.67
C GLN A 332 3.70 9.98 -1.40
N ALA A 333 4.97 9.55 -1.46
CA ALA A 333 5.89 9.62 -0.32
C ALA A 333 6.21 11.06 0.11
N ALA A 334 6.33 11.98 -0.85
CA ALA A 334 6.49 13.41 -0.57
C ALA A 334 5.25 13.99 0.13
N MET A 335 4.04 13.63 -0.35
CA MET A 335 2.77 14.05 0.25
C MET A 335 2.62 13.56 1.68
N VAL A 336 2.89 12.29 1.97
CA VAL A 336 2.81 11.76 3.34
C VAL A 336 3.76 12.52 4.27
N THR A 337 4.99 12.82 3.82
CA THR A 337 5.96 13.61 4.60
C THR A 337 5.49 15.05 4.82
N HIS A 338 4.89 15.66 3.79
CA HIS A 338 4.34 17.01 3.83
C HIS A 338 3.19 17.08 4.84
N GLU A 339 2.17 16.24 4.67
CA GLU A 339 1.00 16.22 5.56
C GLU A 339 1.37 15.92 7.01
N ALA A 340 2.45 15.17 7.26
CA ALA A 340 2.92 14.91 8.61
C ALA A 340 3.25 16.18 9.39
N VAL A 341 3.78 17.22 8.73
CA VAL A 341 4.13 18.50 9.40
C VAL A 341 2.88 19.23 9.88
N HIS A 342 1.79 19.18 9.10
CA HIS A 342 0.52 19.80 9.48
C HIS A 342 -0.09 19.23 10.77
N THR A 343 0.27 18.00 11.17
CA THR A 343 -0.26 17.36 12.39
C THR A 343 0.26 17.95 13.70
N PHE A 344 1.39 18.65 13.67
CA PHE A 344 2.04 19.16 14.89
C PHE A 344 2.43 20.65 14.80
N ASP A 345 2.48 21.21 13.59
CA ASP A 345 2.83 22.61 13.39
C ASP A 345 1.61 23.42 12.93
N GLY A 346 1.03 24.22 13.82
CA GLY A 346 -0.14 25.05 13.51
C GLY A 346 0.13 26.21 12.55
N LEU A 347 1.39 26.58 12.30
CA LEU A 347 1.76 27.64 11.36
C LEU A 347 1.90 27.13 9.93
N SER A 348 2.08 25.82 9.77
CA SER A 348 2.39 25.16 8.50
C SER A 348 1.37 25.40 7.37
N GLY A 349 0.11 25.72 7.69
CA GLY A 349 -0.95 26.01 6.72
C GLY A 349 -1.13 27.50 6.36
N GLN A 350 -0.31 28.41 6.90
CA GLN A 350 -0.41 29.83 6.56
C GLN A 350 0.08 30.07 5.12
N ALA A 351 -0.61 30.94 4.37
CA ALA A 351 -0.38 31.09 2.93
C ALA A 351 1.06 31.52 2.54
N ASP A 352 1.75 32.26 3.40
CA ASP A 352 3.13 32.70 3.23
C ASP A 352 4.18 31.70 3.77
N ILE A 353 3.72 30.64 4.44
CA ILE A 353 4.50 29.51 4.93
C ILE A 353 4.35 28.31 4.00
N HIS A 354 3.11 27.94 3.66
CA HIS A 354 2.70 26.77 2.88
C HIS A 354 3.01 26.92 1.38
N LEU A 355 4.25 27.25 1.07
CA LEU A 355 4.72 27.40 -0.29
C LEU A 355 5.20 26.04 -0.81
N SER A 356 4.62 25.57 -1.92
CA SER A 356 5.14 24.41 -2.64
C SER A 356 6.62 24.60 -2.97
N GLU A 357 7.37 23.51 -2.97
CA GLU A 357 8.77 23.38 -3.35
C GLU A 357 9.09 23.89 -4.78
N TRP A 358 8.05 24.12 -5.59
CA TRP A 358 8.10 24.69 -6.93
C TRP A 358 7.50 26.09 -7.05
N HIS A 359 7.04 26.69 -5.96
CA HIS A 359 6.52 28.05 -5.94
C HIS A 359 7.66 29.06 -6.18
N PRO A 360 7.46 30.12 -6.99
CA PRO A 360 8.50 31.13 -7.25
C PRO A 360 9.07 31.79 -6.00
N ASP A 361 8.25 31.94 -4.96
CA ASP A 361 8.66 32.55 -3.69
C ASP A 361 9.34 31.56 -2.73
N TYR A 362 9.28 30.25 -3.00
CA TYR A 362 9.87 29.23 -2.12
C TYR A 362 11.39 29.42 -1.91
N PRO A 363 12.21 29.71 -2.95
CA PRO A 363 13.62 30.02 -2.77
C PRO A 363 13.87 31.25 -1.91
N ALA A 364 12.99 32.26 -1.98
CA ALA A 364 13.10 33.54 -1.29
C ALA A 364 12.50 33.56 0.12
N GLN A 365 11.81 32.49 0.54
CA GLN A 365 11.26 32.36 1.88
C GLN A 365 12.37 32.49 2.93
N VAL A 366 12.10 33.20 4.03
CA VAL A 366 13.04 33.38 5.14
C VAL A 366 13.04 32.17 6.09
N THR A 367 14.13 31.94 6.81
CA THR A 367 14.30 30.81 7.76
C THR A 367 13.12 30.70 8.73
N ALA A 368 12.68 31.82 9.31
CA ALA A 368 11.58 31.87 10.29
C ALA A 368 10.24 31.35 9.74
N LYS A 369 10.07 31.24 8.43
CA LYS A 369 8.91 30.62 7.77
C LYS A 369 9.24 29.23 7.24
N ALA A 370 10.45 29.05 6.70
CA ALA A 370 10.88 27.79 6.10
C ALA A 370 10.92 26.63 7.10
N ILE A 371 11.22 26.88 8.38
CA ILE A 371 11.16 25.84 9.44
C ILE A 371 9.74 25.37 9.77
N HIS A 372 8.71 26.07 9.29
CA HIS A 372 7.31 25.67 9.43
C HIS A 372 6.73 25.14 8.12
N ASN A 373 7.46 25.24 7.00
CA ASN A 373 6.98 24.87 5.68
C ASN A 373 7.07 23.35 5.46
N PRO A 374 5.94 22.63 5.30
CA PRO A 374 5.95 21.19 5.06
C PRO A 374 6.75 20.73 3.84
N SER A 375 6.72 21.51 2.75
CA SER A 375 7.49 21.21 1.54
C SER A 375 9.00 21.26 1.78
N ALA A 376 9.49 22.03 2.78
CA ALA A 376 10.91 22.02 3.15
C ALA A 376 11.36 20.68 3.74
N TYR A 377 10.53 20.04 4.56
CA TYR A 377 10.84 18.74 5.15
C TYR A 377 10.90 17.64 4.10
N ALA A 378 9.88 17.57 3.24
CA ALA A 378 9.86 16.61 2.13
C ALA A 378 11.04 16.81 1.17
N ALA A 379 11.30 18.05 0.74
CA ALA A 379 12.38 18.35 -0.21
C ALA A 379 13.77 18.13 0.40
N PHE A 380 14.01 18.55 1.64
CA PHE A 380 15.28 18.30 2.33
C PHE A 380 15.59 16.81 2.45
N SER A 381 14.60 16.00 2.86
CA SER A 381 14.82 14.56 3.00
C SER A 381 15.18 13.89 1.68
N GLN A 382 14.54 14.28 0.58
CA GLN A 382 14.86 13.78 -0.75
C GLN A 382 16.25 14.25 -1.20
N HIS A 383 16.59 15.52 -0.96
CA HIS A 383 17.89 16.10 -1.32
C HIS A 383 19.03 15.34 -0.64
N VAL A 384 18.89 15.05 0.66
CA VAL A 384 19.87 14.24 1.41
C VAL A 384 19.89 12.81 0.89
N PHE A 385 18.73 12.17 0.72
CA PHE A 385 18.63 10.76 0.36
C PHE A 385 19.20 10.46 -1.04
N TYR A 386 18.88 11.29 -2.03
CA TYR A 386 19.34 11.11 -3.41
C TYR A 386 20.65 11.84 -3.73
N SER A 387 21.17 12.63 -2.79
CA SER A 387 22.33 13.51 -3.00
C SER A 387 22.15 14.49 -4.18
N ASP A 388 20.91 14.92 -4.44
CA ASP A 388 20.52 15.85 -5.51
C ASP A 388 19.13 16.47 -5.22
N ASP A 389 18.90 17.70 -5.68
CA ASP A 389 17.70 18.50 -5.41
C ASP A 389 16.50 18.11 -6.32
N ARG A 390 15.99 16.88 -6.14
CA ARG A 390 14.99 16.27 -7.04
C ARG A 390 13.56 16.79 -6.93
N ARG A 391 13.14 17.17 -5.72
CA ARG A 391 11.82 17.71 -5.37
C ARG A 391 10.62 17.00 -6.04
N TYR A 392 10.30 15.79 -5.61
CA TYR A 392 9.00 15.18 -5.91
C TYR A 392 7.86 15.96 -5.25
N GLY A 393 6.65 15.85 -5.80
CA GLY A 393 5.49 16.62 -5.38
C GLY A 393 4.69 17.14 -6.57
N ALA A 394 4.11 18.33 -6.43
CA ALA A 394 3.05 18.82 -7.32
C ALA A 394 3.45 18.93 -8.81
N ARG A 395 4.74 19.13 -9.13
CA ARG A 395 5.24 19.19 -10.53
C ARG A 395 5.83 17.88 -11.06
N ARG A 396 5.92 16.84 -10.22
CA ARG A 396 6.32 15.48 -10.62
C ARG A 396 5.25 14.47 -10.20
N PRO A 397 3.97 14.67 -10.61
CA PRO A 397 2.85 13.91 -10.05
C PRO A 397 2.83 12.44 -10.48
N ASN A 398 3.56 12.07 -11.53
CA ASN A 398 3.58 10.71 -12.08
C ASN A 398 4.79 9.88 -11.62
N ASP A 399 5.74 10.53 -10.93
CA ASP A 399 6.92 9.87 -10.35
C ASP A 399 6.62 9.40 -8.93
#